data_AF-A0A8T3R1V2-F1
#
_entry.id   AF-A0A8T3R1V2-F1
#
_cell.length_a   1.000
_cell.length_b   1.000
_cell.length_c   1.000
_cell.angle_alpha   90.00
_cell.angle_beta   90.00
_cell.angle_gamma   90.00
#
_symmetry.space_group_name_H-M   'P 1'
#
loop_
_entity.id
_entity.type
_entity.pdbx_description
1 polymer ?
#
loop_
_entity_poly.entity_id
_entity_poly.type
_entity_poly.pdbx_seq_one_letter_code
_entity_poly.pdbx_strand_id
1 'polypeptide(L)'
;LRSAGDRPPRISFAAAAGCVAVFVLVMAPWWARQLATFGALSPSTGSGKVLFIRSIEEWNSITIPATLDHLLGMGIGPLIVTRIGGLVAAVTIYATLVGGVVLAPLMIIGGWGRRRSADFGPFFIYAGLLFAFSALVSAVHVPGGTFIHSAVALAPFSYVLALEGVRRAVGWVATRRPAWDAAVATRIFSGAVVAFAVVSTVAGSLAVHATWEERRQRSLAVAATLEDAGAPVSDRVMSIDAASTRYWTGRGGVVLVNDPLDMIREVAGAYQIGWVVLDRRESVAAAGPILDGDVPSWLGNPLPTGVAGLEVFPVVTP
;
A
#
# COMPACT_ATOMS: atom_id res chain seq x y z
N LEU A 1 -28.25 23.26 -10.37
CA LEU A 1 -28.99 22.14 -10.98
C LEU A 1 -29.12 21.04 -9.95
N ARG A 2 -30.22 21.02 -9.20
CA ARG A 2 -30.65 19.79 -8.49
C ARG A 2 -31.03 18.83 -9.61
N SER A 3 -30.42 17.64 -9.64
CA SER A 3 -30.81 16.59 -10.59
C SER A 3 -32.29 16.34 -10.37
N ALA A 4 -33.14 16.63 -11.37
CA ALA A 4 -34.56 16.27 -11.39
C ALA A 4 -34.72 14.79 -11.78
N GLY A 5 -33.86 13.93 -11.22
CA GLY A 5 -33.92 12.49 -11.43
C GLY A 5 -35.02 11.91 -10.56
N ASP A 6 -36.02 11.32 -11.21
CA ASP A 6 -37.07 10.54 -10.57
C ASP A 6 -36.47 9.46 -9.66
N ARG A 7 -36.64 9.69 -8.35
CA ARG A 7 -36.23 8.87 -7.21
C ARG A 7 -34.73 8.55 -7.15
N PRO A 8 -34.04 8.88 -6.04
CA PRO A 8 -32.67 8.44 -5.85
C PRO A 8 -32.63 6.91 -5.96
N PRO A 9 -31.65 6.31 -6.68
CA PRO A 9 -31.49 4.87 -6.68
C PRO A 9 -31.29 4.42 -5.23
N ARG A 10 -32.28 3.69 -4.70
CA ARG A 10 -32.22 3.15 -3.34
C ARG A 10 -31.70 1.73 -3.45
N ILE A 11 -30.50 1.48 -2.92
CA ILE A 11 -30.09 0.13 -2.57
C ILE A 11 -31.18 -0.38 -1.61
N SER A 12 -31.86 -1.46 -1.99
CA SER A 12 -32.88 -2.03 -1.12
C SER A 12 -32.22 -2.52 0.18
N PHE A 13 -32.95 -2.47 1.29
CA PHE A 13 -32.44 -3.02 2.56
C PHE A 13 -32.01 -4.49 2.40
N ALA A 14 -32.76 -5.26 1.59
CA ALA A 14 -32.41 -6.64 1.27
C ALA A 14 -31.07 -6.76 0.53
N ALA A 15 -30.77 -5.88 -0.43
CA ALA A 15 -29.47 -5.87 -1.10
C ALA A 15 -28.34 -5.49 -0.13
N ALA A 16 -28.55 -4.49 0.74
CA ALA A 16 -27.58 -4.11 1.75
C ALA A 16 -27.31 -5.26 2.75
N ALA A 17 -28.36 -5.90 3.25
CA ALA A 17 -28.27 -7.07 4.12
C ALA A 17 -27.58 -8.25 3.41
N GLY A 18 -27.90 -8.48 2.14
CA GLY A 18 -27.24 -9.49 1.31
C GLY A 18 -25.74 -9.25 1.18
N CYS A 19 -25.32 -8.00 0.91
CA CYS A 19 -23.89 -7.65 0.88
C CYS A 19 -23.19 -7.92 2.21
N VAL A 20 -23.82 -7.57 3.34
CA VAL A 20 -23.28 -7.85 4.68
C VAL A 20 -23.20 -9.35 4.92
N ALA A 21 -24.24 -10.11 4.58
CA ALA A 21 -24.26 -11.56 4.75
C ALA A 21 -23.15 -12.25 3.95
N VAL A 22 -22.96 -11.86 2.67
CA VAL A 22 -21.88 -12.37 1.83
C VAL A 22 -20.51 -12.00 2.41
N PHE A 23 -20.33 -10.75 2.85
CA PHE A 23 -19.09 -10.32 3.49
C PHE A 23 -18.77 -11.17 4.74
N VAL A 24 -19.75 -11.37 5.63
CA VAL A 24 -19.59 -12.19 6.83
C VAL A 24 -19.31 -13.65 6.47
N LEU A 25 -20.03 -14.22 5.50
CA LEU A 25 -19.82 -15.60 5.04
C LEU A 25 -18.36 -15.81 4.56
N VAL A 26 -17.82 -14.85 3.82
CA VAL A 26 -16.45 -14.89 3.29
C VAL A 26 -15.40 -14.65 4.39
N MET A 27 -15.65 -13.69 5.28
CA MET A 27 -14.66 -13.29 6.29
C MET A 27 -14.68 -14.14 7.56
N ALA A 28 -15.81 -14.76 7.91
CA ALA A 28 -15.97 -15.53 9.15
C ALA A 28 -14.99 -16.70 9.29
N PRO A 29 -14.69 -17.52 8.26
CA PRO A 29 -13.69 -18.57 8.38
C PRO A 29 -12.29 -18.01 8.73
N TRP A 30 -11.93 -16.87 8.14
CA TRP A 30 -10.66 -16.21 8.44
C TRP A 30 -10.63 -15.67 9.87
N TRP A 31 -11.70 -14.98 10.32
CA TRP A 31 -11.80 -14.51 11.71
C TRP A 31 -11.80 -15.64 12.73
N ALA A 32 -12.49 -16.74 12.46
CA ALA A 32 -12.47 -17.93 13.30
C ALA A 32 -11.05 -18.50 13.41
N ARG A 33 -10.30 -18.56 12.30
CA ARG A 33 -8.89 -18.95 12.32
C ARG A 33 -8.04 -17.97 13.13
N GLN A 34 -8.22 -16.67 12.96
CA GLN A 34 -7.46 -15.65 13.71
C GLN A 34 -7.68 -15.80 15.22
N LEU A 35 -8.95 -15.94 15.64
CA LEU A 35 -9.29 -16.19 17.05
C LEU A 35 -8.71 -17.51 17.57
N ALA A 36 -8.83 -18.60 16.81
CA ALA A 36 -8.31 -19.91 17.23
C ALA A 36 -6.77 -19.95 17.32
N THR A 37 -6.08 -19.21 16.46
CA THR A 37 -4.61 -19.22 16.39
C THR A 37 -3.98 -18.21 17.34
N PHE A 38 -4.57 -17.01 17.45
CA PHE A 38 -3.95 -15.86 18.11
C PHE A 38 -4.79 -15.30 19.27
N GLY A 39 -6.00 -15.81 19.51
CA GLY A 39 -6.90 -15.28 20.54
C GLY A 39 -7.51 -13.91 20.20
N ALA A 40 -7.28 -13.37 18.99
CA ALA A 40 -7.75 -12.06 18.57
C ALA A 40 -8.19 -12.05 17.11
N LEU A 41 -9.20 -11.24 16.76
CA LEU A 41 -9.68 -11.08 15.37
C LEU A 41 -8.64 -10.42 14.45
N SER A 42 -7.84 -9.52 15.01
CA SER A 42 -6.76 -8.83 14.31
C SER A 42 -5.60 -8.57 15.28
N PRO A 43 -4.68 -9.53 15.44
CA PRO A 43 -3.54 -9.39 16.35
C PRO A 43 -2.66 -8.16 16.01
N SER A 44 -2.52 -7.85 14.72
CA SER A 44 -1.75 -6.70 14.23
C SER A 44 -2.40 -5.34 14.53
N THR A 45 -3.74 -5.27 14.54
CA THR A 45 -4.45 -4.05 14.97
C THR A 45 -4.46 -3.94 16.49
N GLY A 46 -4.55 -5.07 17.20
CA GLY A 46 -4.56 -5.14 18.67
C GLY A 46 -3.27 -4.68 19.33
N SER A 47 -2.13 -4.73 18.63
CA SER A 47 -0.83 -4.28 19.16
C SER A 47 -0.68 -2.76 19.25
N GLY A 48 -1.56 -1.98 18.63
CA GLY A 48 -1.45 -0.53 18.55
C GLY A 48 -0.46 -0.02 17.49
N LYS A 49 0.33 -0.89 16.83
CA LYS A 49 1.34 -0.49 15.83
C LYS A 49 0.73 0.30 14.67
N VAL A 50 -0.50 -0.02 14.25
CA VAL A 50 -1.26 0.74 13.23
C VAL A 50 -1.51 2.19 13.63
N LEU A 51 -1.60 2.50 14.93
CA LEU A 51 -2.05 3.78 15.43
C LEU A 51 -0.92 4.65 15.97
N PHE A 52 0.10 4.04 16.56
CA PHE A 52 0.97 4.73 17.52
C PHE A 52 2.45 4.77 17.13
N ILE A 53 2.81 4.33 15.93
CA ILE A 53 4.19 4.44 15.42
C ILE A 53 4.49 5.84 14.88
N ARG A 54 5.77 6.22 14.91
CA ARG A 54 6.28 7.53 14.45
C ARG A 54 6.89 7.49 13.05
N SER A 55 7.20 6.30 12.54
CA SER A 55 7.72 6.09 11.19
C SER A 55 7.35 4.69 10.70
N ILE A 56 7.41 4.45 9.39
CA ILE A 56 7.04 3.15 8.81
C ILE A 56 8.03 2.05 9.22
N GLU A 57 9.28 2.42 9.50
CA GLU A 57 10.33 1.51 9.94
C GLU A 57 10.03 0.88 11.31
N GLU A 58 9.30 1.60 12.19
CA GLU A 58 8.87 1.07 13.49
C GLU A 58 7.80 -0.04 13.37
N TRP A 59 7.18 -0.20 12.20
CA TRP A 59 6.23 -1.27 11.91
C TRP A 59 6.87 -2.65 12.05
N ASN A 60 8.11 -2.79 11.58
CA ASN A 60 8.89 -4.03 11.66
C ASN A 60 9.72 -4.13 12.95
N SER A 61 9.54 -3.24 13.92
CA SER A 61 10.21 -3.35 15.22
C SER A 61 9.32 -4.03 16.25
N ILE A 62 9.88 -4.94 17.04
CA ILE A 62 9.20 -5.56 18.19
C ILE A 62 9.57 -4.92 19.53
N THR A 63 10.63 -4.12 19.59
CA THR A 63 11.07 -3.45 20.83
C THR A 63 10.51 -2.04 20.98
N ILE A 64 10.15 -1.37 19.88
CA ILE A 64 9.60 -0.01 19.92
C ILE A 64 8.16 -0.03 20.44
N PRO A 65 7.84 0.70 21.53
CA PRO A 65 6.49 0.76 22.08
C PRO A 65 5.48 1.32 21.07
N ALA A 66 4.31 0.68 20.98
CA ALA A 66 3.20 1.16 20.17
C ALA A 66 2.09 1.74 21.08
N THR A 67 2.42 2.81 21.79
CA THR A 67 1.53 3.46 22.76
C THR A 67 1.29 4.92 22.42
N LEU A 68 0.19 5.49 22.92
CA LEU A 68 -0.10 6.91 22.75
C LEU A 68 1.04 7.79 23.32
N ASP A 69 1.62 7.40 24.44
CA ASP A 69 2.75 8.12 25.05
C ASP A 69 3.98 8.11 24.14
N HIS A 70 4.28 6.99 23.47
CA HIS A 70 5.31 6.94 22.44
C HIS A 70 4.94 7.91 21.32
N LEU A 71 3.75 7.84 20.74
CA LEU A 71 3.38 8.75 19.66
C LEU A 71 3.49 10.24 20.05
N LEU A 72 2.95 10.63 21.20
CA LEU A 72 2.94 12.02 21.66
C LEU A 72 4.31 12.51 22.13
N GLY A 73 5.17 11.60 22.59
CA GLY A 73 6.54 11.89 22.99
C GLY A 73 7.45 12.41 21.86
N MET A 74 7.02 12.32 20.59
CA MET A 74 7.72 12.96 19.47
C MET A 74 7.60 14.50 19.48
N GLY A 75 6.69 15.04 20.30
CA GLY A 75 6.41 16.47 20.40
C GLY A 75 5.47 16.99 19.32
N ILE A 76 4.80 18.11 19.60
CA ILE A 76 3.74 18.65 18.73
C ILE A 76 4.23 19.05 17.33
N GLY A 77 5.47 19.53 17.20
CA GLY A 77 6.06 19.93 15.92
C GLY A 77 6.19 18.73 14.97
N PRO A 78 7.00 17.71 15.30
CA PRO A 78 7.11 16.49 14.50
C PRO A 78 5.77 15.77 14.31
N LEU A 79 4.89 15.81 15.33
CA LEU A 79 3.53 15.28 15.21
C LEU A 79 2.80 15.96 14.04
N ILE A 80 2.71 17.29 14.01
CA ILE A 80 2.04 18.03 12.92
C ILE A 80 2.71 17.78 11.56
N VAL A 81 4.06 17.80 11.52
CA VAL A 81 4.82 17.59 10.27
C VAL A 81 4.50 16.23 9.65
N THR A 82 4.44 15.16 10.44
CA THR A 82 4.08 13.83 9.92
C THR A 82 2.66 13.78 9.38
N ARG A 83 1.69 14.49 9.98
CA ARG A 83 0.28 14.50 9.51
C ARG A 83 0.14 15.25 8.19
N ILE A 84 0.79 16.41 8.09
CA ILE A 84 0.84 17.19 6.85
C ILE A 84 1.56 16.38 5.76
N GLY A 85 2.70 15.78 6.09
CA GLY A 85 3.45 14.91 5.19
C GLY A 85 2.62 13.75 4.66
N GLY A 86 1.89 13.06 5.55
CA GLY A 86 0.97 11.98 5.18
C GLY A 86 -0.17 12.44 4.26
N LEU A 87 -0.77 13.61 4.53
CA LEU A 87 -1.79 14.20 3.65
C LEU A 87 -1.23 14.56 2.27
N VAL A 88 -0.07 15.20 2.22
CA VAL A 88 0.60 15.55 0.96
C VAL A 88 0.95 14.29 0.18
N ALA A 89 1.46 13.25 0.85
CA ALA A 89 1.73 11.96 0.23
C ALA A 89 0.44 11.34 -0.32
N ALA A 90 -0.67 11.35 0.41
CA ALA A 90 -1.95 10.82 -0.05
C ALA A 90 -2.45 11.56 -1.30
N VAL A 91 -2.38 12.90 -1.31
CA VAL A 91 -2.79 13.73 -2.45
C VAL A 91 -1.91 13.44 -3.66
N THR A 92 -0.59 13.38 -3.48
CA THR A 92 0.37 13.08 -4.54
C THR A 92 0.16 11.68 -5.10
N ILE A 93 0.03 10.67 -4.25
CA ILE A 93 -0.23 9.29 -4.66
C ILE A 93 -1.55 9.20 -5.42
N TYR A 94 -2.63 9.84 -4.92
CA TYR A 94 -3.92 9.83 -5.60
C TYR A 94 -3.86 10.52 -6.97
N ALA A 95 -3.26 11.71 -7.03
CA ALA A 95 -3.12 12.47 -8.26
C ALA A 95 -2.28 11.73 -9.29
N THR A 96 -1.22 11.05 -8.88
CA THR A 96 -0.35 10.28 -9.77
C THR A 96 -0.99 8.97 -10.21
N LEU A 97 -1.43 8.11 -9.28
CA LEU A 97 -1.89 6.77 -9.61
C LEU A 97 -3.31 6.75 -10.20
N VAL A 98 -4.23 7.55 -9.65
CA VAL A 98 -5.61 7.62 -10.15
C VAL A 98 -5.74 8.71 -11.19
N GLY A 99 -5.14 9.88 -10.95
CA GLY A 99 -5.25 11.02 -11.85
C GLY A 99 -4.28 11.02 -13.03
N GLY A 100 -3.21 10.22 -13.03
CA GLY A 100 -2.14 10.34 -14.01
C GLY A 100 -1.51 11.74 -14.07
N VAL A 101 -1.65 12.54 -13.00
CA VAL A 101 -1.44 14.00 -12.89
C VAL A 101 -2.33 14.84 -13.82
N VAL A 102 -2.48 14.44 -15.08
CA VAL A 102 -3.24 15.15 -16.13
C VAL A 102 -4.74 15.23 -15.81
N LEU A 103 -5.32 14.18 -15.26
CA LEU A 103 -6.76 14.13 -14.98
C LEU A 103 -7.11 14.82 -13.66
N ALA A 104 -6.16 15.00 -12.74
CA ALA A 104 -6.39 15.61 -11.43
C ALA A 104 -7.10 16.98 -11.49
N PRO A 105 -6.68 17.97 -12.31
CA PRO A 105 -7.41 19.24 -12.42
C PRO A 105 -8.83 19.06 -12.95
N LEU A 106 -9.05 18.13 -13.89
CA LEU A 106 -10.39 17.84 -14.43
C LEU A 106 -11.29 17.20 -13.38
N MET A 107 -10.75 16.28 -12.57
CA MET A 107 -11.45 15.69 -11.42
C MET A 107 -11.89 16.76 -10.43
N ILE A 108 -11.02 17.75 -10.14
CA ILE A 108 -11.35 18.88 -9.27
C ILE A 108 -12.47 19.74 -9.86
N ILE A 109 -12.40 20.09 -11.15
CA ILE A 109 -13.44 20.88 -11.83
C ILE A 109 -14.79 20.16 -11.82
N GLY A 110 -14.80 18.87 -12.18
CA GLY A 110 -16.00 18.04 -12.14
C GLY A 110 -16.54 17.89 -10.72
N GLY A 111 -15.65 17.63 -9.77
CA GLY A 111 -15.97 17.47 -8.35
C GLY A 111 -16.58 18.73 -7.76
N TRP A 112 -15.97 19.89 -7.99
CA TRP A 112 -16.53 21.19 -7.62
C TRP A 112 -17.91 21.39 -8.24
N GLY A 113 -18.05 20.99 -9.50
CA GLY A 113 -19.31 21.02 -10.22
C GLY A 113 -20.42 20.13 -9.66
N ARG A 114 -20.04 19.03 -9.00
CA ARG A 114 -20.92 18.02 -8.40
C ARG A 114 -20.99 18.11 -6.87
N ARG A 115 -20.32 19.06 -6.22
CA ARG A 115 -20.25 19.20 -4.75
C ARG A 115 -21.60 19.29 -4.00
N ARG A 116 -22.70 19.52 -4.73
CA ARG A 116 -24.08 19.56 -4.20
C ARG A 116 -24.99 18.47 -4.78
N SER A 117 -24.43 17.50 -5.50
CA SER A 117 -25.16 16.36 -6.09
C SER A 117 -25.37 15.30 -5.02
N ALA A 118 -26.60 14.83 -4.88
CA ALA A 118 -26.92 13.71 -3.97
C ALA A 118 -26.21 12.42 -4.41
N ASP A 119 -26.05 12.21 -5.72
CA ASP A 119 -25.41 11.03 -6.32
C ASP A 119 -23.93 10.91 -5.93
N PHE A 120 -23.24 12.05 -5.79
CA PHE A 120 -21.83 12.10 -5.38
C PHE A 120 -21.61 12.33 -3.89
N GLY A 121 -22.68 12.50 -3.10
CA GLY A 121 -22.59 12.73 -1.66
C GLY A 121 -21.79 11.63 -0.94
N PRO A 122 -22.16 10.34 -1.09
CA PRO A 122 -21.41 9.24 -0.49
C PRO A 122 -19.94 9.19 -0.92
N PHE A 123 -19.65 9.47 -2.21
CA PHE A 123 -18.29 9.56 -2.72
C PHE A 123 -17.47 10.65 -2.01
N PHE A 124 -18.00 11.87 -1.89
CA PHE A 124 -17.28 12.96 -1.23
C PHE A 124 -17.11 12.73 0.27
N ILE A 125 -18.10 12.12 0.94
CA ILE A 125 -17.99 11.73 2.34
C ILE A 125 -16.87 10.70 2.50
N TYR A 126 -16.88 9.64 1.70
CA TYR A 126 -15.85 8.60 1.75
C TYR A 126 -14.46 9.17 1.41
N ALA A 127 -14.34 10.00 0.37
CA ALA A 127 -13.09 10.68 0.04
C ALA A 127 -12.60 11.55 1.21
N GLY A 128 -13.46 12.40 1.77
CA GLY A 128 -13.10 13.27 2.90
C GLY A 128 -12.63 12.46 4.12
N LEU A 129 -13.37 11.41 4.48
CA LEU A 129 -12.99 10.51 5.58
C LEU A 129 -11.69 9.78 5.30
N LEU A 130 -11.47 9.28 4.09
CA LEU A 130 -10.26 8.57 3.72
C LEU A 130 -9.03 9.49 3.79
N PHE A 131 -9.10 10.69 3.22
CA PHE A 131 -8.00 11.65 3.27
C PHE A 131 -7.75 12.14 4.71
N ALA A 132 -8.80 12.35 5.51
CA ALA A 132 -8.66 12.69 6.92
C ALA A 132 -8.03 11.55 7.72
N PHE A 133 -8.45 10.30 7.53
CA PHE A 133 -7.85 9.14 8.17
C PHE A 133 -6.38 8.98 7.78
N SER A 134 -6.07 9.14 6.49
CA SER A 134 -4.70 9.08 5.95
C SER A 134 -3.83 10.17 6.55
N ALA A 135 -4.36 11.38 6.72
CA ALA A 135 -3.64 12.49 7.31
C ALA A 135 -3.45 12.33 8.83
N LEU A 136 -4.48 11.92 9.57
CA LEU A 136 -4.49 12.01 11.03
C LEU A 136 -4.03 10.73 11.73
N VAL A 137 -4.39 9.58 11.18
CA VAL A 137 -4.18 8.26 11.81
C VAL A 137 -3.07 7.50 11.10
N SER A 138 -3.19 7.36 9.78
CA SER A 138 -2.31 6.49 8.98
C SER A 138 -1.12 7.24 8.35
N ALA A 139 -0.82 8.46 8.77
CA ALA A 139 0.09 9.39 8.09
C ALA A 139 1.43 8.77 7.68
N VAL A 140 2.10 8.11 8.61
CA VAL A 140 3.41 7.50 8.38
C VAL A 140 3.35 6.23 7.53
N HIS A 141 2.17 5.63 7.39
CA HIS A 141 1.96 4.44 6.57
C HIS A 141 1.60 4.79 5.11
N VAL A 142 1.11 6.01 4.85
CA VAL A 142 0.67 6.44 3.51
C VAL A 142 1.77 6.25 2.45
N PRO A 143 3.02 6.70 2.66
CA PRO A 143 4.09 6.50 1.69
C PRO A 143 4.43 5.01 1.47
N GLY A 144 4.22 4.17 2.47
CA GLY A 144 4.40 2.71 2.40
C GLY A 144 3.28 1.97 1.66
N GLY A 145 2.28 2.68 1.11
CA GLY A 145 1.27 2.12 0.22
C GLY A 145 -0.10 1.84 0.83
N THR A 146 -0.29 2.03 2.15
CA THR A 146 -1.58 1.70 2.82
C THR A 146 -2.78 2.46 2.24
N PHE A 147 -2.54 3.70 1.81
CA PHE A 147 -3.56 4.55 1.21
C PHE A 147 -4.15 3.95 -0.08
N ILE A 148 -3.33 3.29 -0.91
CA ILE A 148 -3.74 2.78 -2.23
C ILE A 148 -4.83 1.72 -2.10
N HIS A 149 -4.76 0.87 -1.08
CA HIS A 149 -5.74 -0.19 -0.83
C HIS A 149 -7.17 0.34 -0.61
N SER A 150 -7.31 1.56 -0.11
CA SER A 150 -8.61 2.21 0.07
C SER A 150 -8.93 3.18 -1.07
N ALA A 151 -7.92 3.89 -1.58
CA ALA A 151 -8.10 4.89 -2.62
C ALA A 151 -8.65 4.34 -3.94
N VAL A 152 -8.40 3.06 -4.24
CA VAL A 152 -8.93 2.39 -5.45
C VAL A 152 -10.46 2.47 -5.54
N ALA A 153 -11.17 2.48 -4.40
CA ALA A 153 -12.63 2.60 -4.36
C ALA A 153 -13.13 3.97 -4.87
N LEU A 154 -12.27 5.00 -4.86
CA LEU A 154 -12.60 6.32 -5.39
C LEU A 154 -12.43 6.41 -6.92
N ALA A 155 -11.61 5.53 -7.52
CA ALA A 155 -11.18 5.68 -8.90
C ALA A 155 -12.33 5.76 -9.93
N PRO A 156 -13.36 4.88 -9.90
CA PRO A 156 -14.45 4.94 -10.89
C PRO A 156 -15.19 6.27 -10.90
N PHE A 157 -15.53 6.80 -9.71
CA PHE A 157 -16.20 8.08 -9.57
C PHE A 157 -15.30 9.25 -9.96
N SER A 158 -14.01 9.17 -9.63
CA SER A 158 -13.02 10.15 -10.06
C SER A 158 -12.93 10.23 -11.59
N TYR A 159 -12.96 9.12 -12.32
CA TYR A 159 -12.96 9.15 -13.79
C TYR A 159 -14.23 9.79 -14.35
N VAL A 160 -15.40 9.52 -13.76
CA VAL A 160 -16.64 10.22 -14.14
C VAL A 160 -16.52 11.73 -13.88
N LEU A 161 -15.95 12.13 -12.75
CA LEU A 161 -15.69 13.54 -12.44
C LEU A 161 -14.70 14.17 -13.43
N ALA A 162 -13.67 13.44 -13.87
CA ALA A 162 -12.74 13.93 -14.88
C ALA A 162 -13.46 14.25 -16.20
N LEU A 163 -14.31 13.35 -16.70
CA LEU A 163 -15.10 13.58 -17.92
C LEU A 163 -16.10 14.74 -17.79
N GLU A 164 -16.78 14.83 -16.64
CA GLU A 164 -17.63 15.99 -16.32
C GLU A 164 -16.81 17.30 -16.23
N GLY A 165 -15.57 17.20 -15.74
CA GLY A 165 -14.59 18.27 -15.71
C GLY A 165 -14.23 18.78 -17.09
N VAL A 166 -13.98 17.88 -18.05
CA VAL A 166 -13.74 18.23 -19.46
C VAL A 166 -14.90 19.05 -20.01
N ARG A 167 -16.13 18.54 -19.89
CA ARG A 167 -17.34 19.21 -20.41
C ARG A 167 -17.49 20.62 -19.82
N ARG A 168 -17.24 20.78 -18.52
CA ARG A 168 -17.32 22.08 -17.83
C ARG A 168 -16.21 23.04 -18.24
N ALA A 169 -14.98 22.54 -18.34
CA ALA A 169 -13.84 23.33 -18.78
C ALA A 169 -14.05 23.84 -20.21
N VAL A 170 -14.42 22.95 -21.14
CA VAL A 170 -14.73 23.30 -22.53
C VAL A 170 -15.85 24.34 -22.60
N GLY A 171 -16.96 24.12 -21.87
CA GLY A 171 -18.06 25.09 -21.82
C GLY A 171 -17.62 26.47 -21.33
N TRP A 172 -16.82 26.54 -20.27
CA TRP A 172 -16.28 27.79 -19.73
C TRP A 172 -15.38 28.55 -20.70
N VAL A 173 -14.60 27.83 -21.53
CA VAL A 173 -13.80 28.49 -22.56
C VAL A 173 -14.65 28.89 -23.76
N ALA A 174 -15.63 28.08 -24.17
CA ALA A 174 -16.53 28.41 -25.27
C ALA A 174 -17.30 29.72 -25.00
N THR A 175 -17.64 30.03 -23.74
CA THR A 175 -18.21 31.35 -23.39
C THR A 175 -17.25 32.53 -23.59
N ARG A 176 -15.95 32.29 -23.72
CA ARG A 176 -14.89 33.30 -23.95
C ARG A 176 -14.34 33.27 -25.38
N ARG A 177 -14.64 32.21 -26.14
CA ARG A 177 -14.17 31.97 -27.50
C ARG A 177 -15.39 31.62 -28.36
N PRO A 178 -16.13 32.61 -28.89
CA PRO A 178 -17.38 32.38 -29.62
C PRO A 178 -17.23 31.50 -30.87
N ALA A 179 -16.03 31.47 -31.46
CA ALA A 179 -15.72 30.61 -32.60
C ALA A 179 -15.55 29.12 -32.22
N TRP A 180 -15.63 28.77 -30.94
CA TRP A 180 -15.39 27.40 -30.46
C TRP A 180 -16.69 26.62 -30.33
N ASP A 181 -16.84 25.57 -31.15
CA ASP A 181 -17.95 24.62 -31.01
C ASP A 181 -17.72 23.73 -29.77
N ALA A 182 -18.52 23.99 -28.73
CA ALA A 182 -18.42 23.28 -27.45
C ALA A 182 -18.74 21.79 -27.56
N ALA A 183 -19.63 21.37 -28.47
CA ALA A 183 -20.00 19.96 -28.63
C ALA A 183 -18.86 19.18 -29.28
N VAL A 184 -18.28 19.73 -30.36
CA VAL A 184 -17.12 19.15 -31.04
C VAL A 184 -15.92 19.11 -30.10
N ALA A 185 -15.59 20.22 -29.45
CA ALA A 185 -14.47 20.30 -28.52
C ALA A 185 -14.63 19.32 -27.34
N THR A 186 -15.83 19.19 -26.76
CA THR A 186 -16.09 18.23 -25.66
C THR A 186 -15.82 16.80 -26.11
N ARG A 187 -16.26 16.41 -27.32
CA ARG A 187 -15.99 15.07 -27.86
C ARG A 187 -14.49 14.82 -28.05
N ILE A 188 -13.78 15.78 -28.65
CA ILE A 188 -12.33 15.68 -28.89
C ILE A 188 -11.58 15.53 -27.57
N PHE A 189 -11.79 16.43 -26.61
CA PHE A 189 -11.06 16.39 -25.33
C PHE A 189 -11.45 15.19 -24.47
N SER A 190 -12.70 14.74 -24.52
CA SER A 190 -13.09 13.50 -23.83
C SER A 190 -12.42 12.28 -24.47
N GLY A 191 -12.38 12.23 -25.80
CA GLY A 191 -11.64 11.20 -26.53
C GLY A 191 -10.15 11.21 -26.20
N ALA A 192 -9.54 12.38 -26.10
CA ALA A 192 -8.13 12.53 -25.71
C ALA A 192 -7.88 12.06 -24.27
N VAL A 193 -8.78 12.34 -23.32
CA VAL A 193 -8.71 11.84 -21.94
C VAL A 193 -8.81 10.31 -21.89
N VAL A 194 -9.71 9.71 -22.66
CA VAL A 194 -9.84 8.25 -22.73
C VAL A 194 -8.60 7.63 -23.37
N ALA A 195 -8.11 8.20 -24.48
CA ALA A 195 -6.89 7.73 -25.13
C ALA A 195 -5.68 7.82 -24.20
N PHE A 196 -5.53 8.94 -23.47
CA PHE A 196 -4.51 9.10 -22.44
C PHE A 196 -4.62 8.00 -21.38
N ALA A 197 -5.81 7.78 -20.82
CA ALA A 197 -6.02 6.75 -19.80
C ALA A 197 -5.63 5.36 -20.32
N VAL A 198 -6.03 4.98 -21.54
CA VAL A 198 -5.67 3.69 -22.16
C VAL A 198 -4.16 3.56 -22.32
N VAL A 199 -3.49 4.57 -22.89
CA VAL A 199 -2.04 4.56 -23.10
C VAL A 199 -1.30 4.47 -21.76
N SER A 200 -1.69 5.28 -20.77
CA SER A 200 -1.11 5.26 -19.43
C SER A 200 -1.34 3.92 -18.72
N THR A 201 -2.51 3.31 -18.86
CA THR A 201 -2.78 1.98 -18.30
C THR A 201 -1.90 0.91 -18.95
N VAL A 202 -1.75 0.92 -20.27
CA VAL A 202 -0.87 -0.05 -20.96
C VAL A 202 0.58 0.14 -20.52
N ALA A 203 1.11 1.36 -20.60
CA ALA A 203 2.49 1.65 -20.22
C ALA A 203 2.75 1.33 -18.74
N GLY A 204 1.86 1.75 -17.84
CA GLY A 204 1.94 1.47 -16.41
C GLY A 204 1.86 -0.02 -16.11
N SER A 205 0.99 -0.77 -16.79
CA SER A 205 0.88 -2.22 -16.64
C SER A 205 2.17 -2.91 -17.05
N LEU A 206 2.77 -2.53 -18.19
CA LEU A 206 4.05 -3.10 -18.63
C LEU A 206 5.18 -2.82 -17.63
N ALA A 207 5.26 -1.60 -17.11
CA ALA A 207 6.25 -1.24 -16.08
C ALA A 207 6.07 -2.07 -14.79
N VAL A 208 4.84 -2.19 -14.30
CA VAL A 208 4.54 -2.98 -13.09
C VAL A 208 4.88 -4.45 -13.29
N HIS A 209 4.55 -5.03 -14.45
CA HIS A 209 4.87 -6.43 -14.75
C HIS A 209 6.40 -6.65 -14.82
N ALA A 210 7.15 -5.70 -15.37
CA ALA A 210 8.61 -5.78 -15.37
C ALA A 210 9.19 -5.78 -13.94
N THR A 211 8.68 -4.92 -13.05
CA THR A 211 9.07 -4.91 -11.63
C THR A 211 8.68 -6.19 -10.91
N TRP A 212 7.49 -6.74 -11.18
CA TRP A 212 7.05 -8.01 -10.60
C TRP A 212 7.89 -9.18 -11.08
N GLU A 213 8.27 -9.18 -12.36
CA GLU A 213 9.17 -10.17 -12.93
C GLU A 213 10.55 -10.11 -12.26
N GLU A 214 11.12 -8.92 -12.08
CA GLU A 214 12.38 -8.75 -11.36
C GLU A 214 12.32 -9.29 -9.92
N ARG A 215 11.25 -8.97 -9.17
CA ARG A 215 11.02 -9.47 -7.81
C ARG A 215 10.85 -10.99 -7.77
N ARG A 216 10.16 -11.54 -8.76
CA ARG A 216 10.02 -12.99 -8.95
C ARG A 216 11.37 -13.65 -9.16
N GLN A 217 12.20 -13.12 -10.06
CA GLN A 217 13.54 -13.66 -10.33
C GLN A 217 14.43 -13.63 -9.09
N ARG A 218 14.37 -12.56 -8.30
CA ARG A 218 15.07 -12.47 -7.01
C ARG A 218 14.63 -13.55 -6.02
N SER A 219 13.32 -13.77 -5.91
CA SER A 219 12.78 -14.80 -5.02
C SER A 219 13.17 -16.22 -5.47
N LEU A 220 13.21 -16.46 -6.78
CA LEU A 220 13.68 -17.72 -7.36
C LEU A 220 15.19 -17.93 -7.14
N ALA A 221 16.00 -16.87 -7.20
CA ALA A 221 17.43 -16.95 -6.91
C ALA A 221 17.69 -17.34 -5.45
N VAL A 222 16.90 -16.82 -4.50
CA VAL A 222 16.95 -17.26 -3.09
C VAL A 222 16.56 -18.73 -2.98
N ALA A 223 15.49 -19.17 -3.65
CA ALA A 223 15.06 -20.57 -3.63
C ALA A 223 16.15 -21.51 -4.13
N ALA A 224 16.75 -21.22 -5.29
CA ALA A 224 17.84 -21.98 -5.88
C ALA A 224 19.07 -22.02 -4.95
N THR A 225 19.44 -20.87 -4.35
CA THR A 225 20.59 -20.80 -3.42
C THR A 225 20.39 -21.70 -2.19
N LEU A 226 19.17 -21.72 -1.63
CA LEU A 226 18.84 -22.58 -0.50
C LEU A 226 18.82 -24.07 -0.89
N GLU A 227 18.35 -24.39 -2.11
CA GLU A 227 18.39 -25.76 -2.64
C GLU A 227 19.82 -26.25 -2.87
N ASP A 228 20.68 -25.43 -3.49
CA ASP A 228 22.09 -25.73 -3.73
C ASP A 228 22.88 -25.89 -2.42
N ALA A 229 22.50 -25.15 -1.39
CA ALA A 229 23.05 -25.30 -0.04
C ALA A 229 22.55 -26.55 0.70
N GLY A 230 21.62 -27.31 0.10
CA GLY A 230 21.02 -28.50 0.71
C GLY A 230 20.10 -28.19 1.89
N ALA A 231 19.57 -26.96 2.00
CA ALA A 231 18.71 -26.55 3.09
C ALA A 231 17.39 -27.36 3.10
N PRO A 232 17.04 -28.06 4.19
CA PRO A 232 15.75 -28.74 4.29
C PRO A 232 14.56 -27.79 4.10
N VAL A 233 13.43 -28.30 3.59
CA VAL A 233 12.19 -27.50 3.47
C VAL A 233 11.58 -27.15 4.84
N SER A 234 11.96 -27.89 5.88
CA SER A 234 11.59 -27.63 7.27
C SER A 234 12.33 -26.44 7.87
N ASP A 235 13.45 -26.01 7.26
CA ASP A 235 14.19 -24.84 7.71
C ASP A 235 13.33 -23.59 7.61
N ARG A 236 13.62 -22.63 8.48
CA ARG A 236 12.92 -21.36 8.52
C ARG A 236 13.81 -20.24 8.06
N VAL A 237 13.21 -19.32 7.33
CA VAL A 237 13.88 -18.19 6.71
C VAL A 237 13.40 -16.89 7.33
N MET A 238 14.32 -16.05 7.78
CA MET A 238 14.02 -14.65 8.13
C MET A 238 14.29 -13.78 6.91
N SER A 239 13.28 -13.04 6.47
CA SER A 239 13.37 -12.18 5.28
C SER A 239 12.42 -11.01 5.39
N ILE A 240 12.65 -9.91 4.69
CA ILE A 240 11.71 -8.78 4.70
C ILE A 240 10.32 -9.16 4.15
N ASP A 241 10.26 -10.07 3.17
CA ASP A 241 9.01 -10.58 2.60
C ASP A 241 8.85 -12.10 2.86
N ALA A 242 8.49 -12.43 4.10
CA ALA A 242 8.27 -13.81 4.52
C ALA A 242 7.17 -14.53 3.71
N ALA A 243 6.20 -13.80 3.15
CA ALA A 243 5.13 -14.37 2.35
C ALA A 243 5.65 -14.80 0.98
N SER A 244 6.40 -13.94 0.29
CA SER A 244 7.05 -14.28 -0.99
C SER A 244 8.06 -15.40 -0.80
N THR A 245 8.90 -15.33 0.24
CA THR A 245 9.85 -16.39 0.58
C THR A 245 9.15 -17.74 0.73
N ARG A 246 8.05 -17.80 1.49
CA ARG A 246 7.28 -19.04 1.62
C ARG A 246 6.68 -19.52 0.31
N TYR A 247 6.15 -18.61 -0.50
CA TYR A 247 5.53 -18.94 -1.78
C TYR A 247 6.54 -19.57 -2.76
N TRP A 248 7.75 -19.03 -2.86
CA TRP A 248 8.75 -19.48 -3.83
C TRP A 248 9.67 -20.59 -3.32
N THR A 249 9.98 -20.63 -2.03
CA THR A 249 10.94 -21.61 -1.46
C THR A 249 10.26 -22.79 -0.77
N GLY A 250 8.95 -22.71 -0.50
CA GLY A 250 8.22 -23.66 0.34
C GLY A 250 8.54 -23.58 1.84
N ARG A 251 9.55 -22.81 2.24
CA ARG A 251 10.04 -22.71 3.62
C ARG A 251 9.24 -21.68 4.42
N GLY A 252 8.92 -22.02 5.67
CA GLY A 252 8.29 -21.10 6.61
C GLY A 252 9.27 -20.01 7.07
N GLY A 253 8.80 -19.02 7.81
CA GLY A 253 9.67 -17.92 8.19
C GLY A 253 8.99 -16.82 8.99
N VAL A 254 9.81 -15.83 9.34
CA VAL A 254 9.38 -14.59 9.99
C VAL A 254 9.88 -13.38 9.21
N VAL A 255 9.20 -12.25 9.40
CA VAL A 255 9.64 -10.98 8.83
C VAL A 255 10.93 -10.53 9.53
N LEU A 256 11.90 -10.03 8.76
CA LEU A 256 13.11 -9.41 9.30
C LEU A 256 12.74 -8.17 10.12
N VAL A 257 13.09 -8.18 11.41
CA VAL A 257 12.75 -7.08 12.33
C VAL A 257 13.74 -5.93 12.21
N ASN A 258 13.25 -4.68 12.31
CA ASN A 258 14.07 -3.48 12.31
C ASN A 258 14.47 -3.06 13.74
N ASP A 259 15.13 -3.97 14.44
CA ASP A 259 15.65 -3.80 15.80
C ASP A 259 17.18 -4.01 15.78
N PRO A 260 17.93 -3.66 16.86
CA PRO A 260 19.37 -3.92 16.93
C PRO A 260 19.73 -5.37 16.60
N LEU A 261 20.94 -5.60 16.07
CA LEU A 261 21.39 -6.93 15.60
C LEU A 261 21.26 -8.03 16.66
N ASP A 262 21.47 -7.70 17.94
CA ASP A 262 21.27 -8.64 19.04
C ASP A 262 19.82 -9.11 19.16
N MET A 263 18.84 -8.22 18.94
CA MET A 263 17.42 -8.57 18.93
C MET A 263 17.06 -9.39 17.68
N ILE A 264 17.67 -9.08 16.52
CA ILE A 264 17.50 -9.92 15.32
C ILE A 264 18.01 -11.35 15.60
N ARG A 265 19.14 -11.51 16.28
CA ARG A 265 19.64 -12.82 16.73
C ARG A 265 18.67 -13.50 17.69
N GLU A 266 18.15 -12.78 18.68
CA GLU A 266 17.17 -13.35 19.62
C GLU A 266 15.90 -13.86 18.90
N VAL A 267 15.39 -13.10 17.92
CA VAL A 267 14.28 -13.55 17.07
C VAL A 267 14.68 -14.77 16.24
N ALA A 268 15.90 -14.81 15.69
CA ALA A 268 16.41 -15.95 14.96
C ALA A 268 16.41 -17.23 15.84
N GLY A 269 16.90 -17.11 17.07
CA GLY A 269 16.87 -18.20 18.06
C GLY A 269 15.43 -18.62 18.44
N ALA A 270 14.58 -17.66 18.80
CA ALA A 270 13.20 -17.91 19.25
C ALA A 270 12.34 -18.62 18.18
N TYR A 271 12.56 -18.30 16.91
CA TYR A 271 11.82 -18.89 15.79
C TYR A 271 12.56 -20.03 15.09
N GLN A 272 13.74 -20.43 15.56
CA GLN A 272 14.58 -21.47 14.97
C GLN A 272 14.88 -21.18 13.49
N ILE A 273 15.31 -19.96 13.21
CA ILE A 273 15.69 -19.51 11.87
C ILE A 273 17.02 -20.14 11.50
N GLY A 274 17.04 -20.84 10.36
CA GLY A 274 18.27 -21.40 9.77
C GLY A 274 18.94 -20.47 8.77
N TRP A 275 18.17 -19.55 8.18
CA TRP A 275 18.62 -18.70 7.07
C TRP A 275 18.10 -17.27 7.20
N VAL A 276 18.97 -16.29 6.95
CA VAL A 276 18.60 -14.88 6.83
C VAL A 276 18.81 -14.43 5.39
N VAL A 277 17.78 -13.86 4.77
CA VAL A 277 17.85 -13.29 3.43
C VAL A 277 17.94 -11.78 3.55
N LEU A 278 19.02 -11.21 3.04
CA LEU A 278 19.23 -9.77 3.02
C LEU A 278 19.30 -9.26 1.58
N ASP A 279 18.56 -8.18 1.33
CA ASP A 279 18.52 -7.50 0.05
C ASP A 279 18.80 -6.01 0.28
N ARG A 280 19.89 -5.50 -0.30
CA ARG A 280 20.30 -4.10 -0.17
C ARG A 280 19.22 -3.09 -0.59
N ARG A 281 18.25 -3.50 -1.40
CA ARG A 281 17.15 -2.62 -1.86
C ARG A 281 15.96 -2.57 -0.91
N GLU A 282 15.73 -3.62 -0.12
CA GLU A 282 14.47 -3.81 0.60
C GLU A 282 14.64 -4.21 2.08
N SER A 283 15.82 -4.68 2.49
CA SER A 283 16.08 -5.02 3.89
C SER A 283 15.92 -3.82 4.81
N VAL A 284 15.58 -4.12 6.07
CA VAL A 284 15.48 -3.12 7.14
C VAL A 284 16.82 -2.41 7.35
N ALA A 285 16.77 -1.15 7.78
CA ALA A 285 17.95 -0.33 8.01
C ALA A 285 18.93 -0.97 9.01
N ALA A 286 18.43 -1.68 10.01
CA ALA A 286 19.25 -2.38 10.99
C ALA A 286 20.17 -3.46 10.39
N ALA A 287 19.86 -3.99 9.21
CA ALA A 287 20.70 -4.96 8.50
C ALA A 287 21.80 -4.32 7.64
N GLY A 288 21.85 -2.99 7.56
CA GLY A 288 22.86 -2.24 6.79
C GLY A 288 24.31 -2.65 7.08
N PRO A 289 24.74 -2.73 8.36
CA PRO A 289 26.11 -3.15 8.70
C PRO A 289 26.49 -4.52 8.13
N ILE A 290 25.57 -5.50 8.15
CA ILE A 290 25.80 -6.84 7.60
C ILE A 290 26.06 -6.74 6.08
N LEU A 291 25.21 -5.98 5.38
CA LEU A 291 25.34 -5.78 3.94
C LEU A 291 26.62 -5.02 3.56
N ASP A 292 27.16 -4.20 4.47
CA ASP A 292 28.42 -3.48 4.29
C ASP A 292 29.67 -4.29 4.72
N GLY A 293 29.47 -5.55 5.13
CA GLY A 293 30.53 -6.51 5.42
C GLY A 293 30.85 -6.69 6.91
N ASP A 294 30.17 -5.96 7.80
CA ASP A 294 30.25 -6.19 9.25
C ASP A 294 29.31 -7.34 9.64
N VAL A 295 29.71 -8.56 9.29
CA VAL A 295 28.93 -9.79 9.50
C VAL A 295 29.10 -10.28 10.95
N PRO A 296 28.04 -10.30 11.77
CA PRO A 296 28.10 -10.81 13.13
C PRO A 296 28.47 -12.28 13.19
N SER A 297 29.10 -12.70 14.28
CA SER A 297 29.58 -14.09 14.48
C SER A 297 28.49 -15.16 14.50
N TRP A 298 27.22 -14.79 14.68
CA TRP A 298 26.07 -15.71 14.63
C TRP A 298 25.57 -15.98 13.20
N LEU A 299 26.06 -15.23 12.20
CA LEU A 299 25.88 -15.49 10.79
C LEU A 299 27.14 -16.12 10.19
N GLY A 300 26.96 -17.13 9.34
CA GLY A 300 28.04 -17.70 8.55
C GLY A 300 28.33 -16.89 7.30
N ASN A 301 29.24 -17.40 6.46
CA ASN A 301 29.58 -16.73 5.21
C ASN A 301 28.35 -16.58 4.29
N PRO A 302 28.17 -15.43 3.62
CA PRO A 302 27.08 -15.23 2.69
C PRO A 302 27.19 -16.21 1.52
N LEU A 303 26.06 -16.79 1.15
CA LEU A 303 25.90 -17.53 -0.09
C LEU A 303 25.48 -16.56 -1.21
N PRO A 304 26.23 -16.51 -2.32
CA PRO A 304 25.89 -15.63 -3.43
C PRO A 304 24.66 -16.15 -4.17
N THR A 305 23.66 -15.29 -4.36
CA THR A 305 22.46 -15.65 -5.15
C THR A 305 22.64 -15.46 -6.66
N GLY A 306 23.79 -14.93 -7.08
CA GLY A 306 24.01 -14.45 -8.45
C GLY A 306 23.30 -13.13 -8.78
N VAL A 307 22.53 -12.56 -7.84
CA VAL A 307 21.89 -11.25 -7.98
C VAL A 307 22.60 -10.22 -7.10
N ALA A 308 22.99 -9.09 -7.70
CA ALA A 308 23.71 -8.04 -7.00
C ALA A 308 22.93 -7.50 -5.80
N GLY A 309 23.59 -7.46 -4.64
CA GLY A 309 23.03 -6.95 -3.39
C GLY A 309 21.97 -7.86 -2.74
N LEU A 310 21.87 -9.12 -3.15
CA LEU A 310 20.99 -10.12 -2.56
C LEU A 310 21.81 -11.31 -2.07
N GLU A 311 21.77 -11.54 -0.76
CA GLU A 311 22.63 -12.50 -0.08
C GLU A 311 21.81 -13.37 0.88
N VAL A 312 22.22 -14.63 1.02
CA VAL A 312 21.61 -15.60 1.92
C VAL A 312 22.64 -16.02 2.95
N PHE A 313 22.37 -15.79 4.23
CA PHE A 313 23.28 -16.10 5.32
C PHE A 313 22.76 -17.29 6.11
N PRO A 314 23.57 -18.35 6.34
CA PRO A 314 23.23 -19.38 7.31
C PRO A 314 23.37 -18.82 8.73
N VAL A 315 22.45 -19.20 9.61
CA VAL A 315 22.56 -18.91 11.05
C VAL A 315 23.40 -20.02 11.69
N VAL A 316 24.58 -19.69 12.20
CA VAL A 316 25.55 -20.68 12.73
C VAL A 316 25.45 -20.89 14.23
N THR A 317 24.96 -19.91 14.99
CA THR A 317 24.75 -20.03 16.43
C THR A 317 23.50 -19.21 16.81
N PRO A 318 22.43 -19.81 17.33
CA PRO A 318 21.32 -19.05 17.90
C PRO A 318 21.72 -18.32 19.19
#